data_AF-A0A3C1KSM0-F1
#
_entry.id   AF-A0A3C1KSM0-F1
#
_cell.length_a   1.000
_cell.length_b   1.000
_cell.length_c   1.000
_cell.angle_alpha   90.00
_cell.angle_beta   90.00
_cell.angle_gamma   90.00
#
_symmetry.space_group_name_H-M   'P 1'
#
loop_
_entity.id
_entity.type
_entity.pdbx_description
1 polymer ?
#
loop_
_entity_poly.entity_id
_entity_poly.type
_entity_poly.pdbx_seq_one_letter_code
_entity_poly.pdbx_strand_id
1 'polypeptide(L)'
;MAGGTGGHVYPALAVADTLRERGYRIAWTGTARGLEARVVPAAGYPLHLLPVRGVRGKNVAATALGAILLLWSCLRAVYLVWRLAPACVVGMGGYVAGPAGLAAWLLRKPLLIHEQNAVAGTTNRLL
;
A
#
# COMPACT_ATOMS: atom_id res chain seq x y z
N MET A 1 1.74 3.90 1.96
CA MET A 1 1.39 2.59 1.37
C MET A 1 2.42 2.29 0.30
N ALA A 2 3.19 1.23 0.47
CA ALA A 2 4.19 0.82 -0.51
C ALA A 2 4.51 -0.66 -0.29
N GLY A 3 4.77 -1.40 -1.36
CA GLY A 3 5.17 -2.79 -1.24
C GLY A 3 5.72 -3.39 -2.53
N GLY A 4 6.31 -4.57 -2.38
CA GLY A 4 6.97 -5.31 -3.44
C GLY A 4 8.48 -5.09 -3.42
N THR A 5 8.95 -4.09 -4.16
CA THR A 5 10.38 -3.85 -4.44
C THR A 5 10.93 -2.61 -3.73
N GLY A 6 12.26 -2.48 -3.70
CA GLY A 6 12.94 -1.31 -3.14
C GLY A 6 12.57 0.02 -3.80
N GLY A 7 12.22 0.01 -5.09
CA GLY A 7 11.83 1.22 -5.83
C GLY A 7 10.58 1.91 -5.28
N HIS A 8 9.66 1.17 -4.64
CA HIS A 8 8.52 1.76 -3.93
C HIS A 8 8.83 1.97 -2.45
N VAL A 9 9.49 1.00 -1.81
CA VAL A 9 9.64 0.95 -0.35
C VAL A 9 10.64 1.99 0.17
N TYR A 10 11.78 2.20 -0.49
CA TYR A 10 12.79 3.14 0.01
C TYR A 10 12.38 4.61 -0.12
N PRO A 11 11.80 5.07 -1.24
CA PRO A 11 11.25 6.43 -1.30
C PRO A 11 10.13 6.66 -0.29
N ALA A 12 9.30 5.63 -0.06
CA ALA A 12 8.27 5.67 0.97
C ALA A 12 8.84 5.79 2.39
N LEU A 13 9.97 5.14 2.68
CA LEU A 13 10.66 5.25 3.96
C LEU A 13 11.22 6.64 4.16
N ALA A 14 11.89 7.21 3.15
CA ALA A 14 12.42 8.57 3.23
C ALA A 14 11.33 9.61 3.54
N VAL A 15 10.15 9.46 2.91
CA VAL A 15 8.99 10.31 3.21
C VAL A 15 8.45 10.05 4.62
N ALA A 16 8.37 8.77 5.05
CA ALA A 16 7.94 8.42 6.40
C ALA A 16 8.86 8.98 7.48
N ASP A 17 10.18 8.97 7.26
CA ASP A 17 11.19 9.52 8.16
C ASP A 17 11.00 11.04 8.29
N THR A 18 10.90 11.73 7.15
CA THR A 18 10.68 13.18 7.12
C THR A 18 9.37 13.58 7.82
N LEU A 19 8.29 12.82 7.63
CA LEU A 19 7.02 13.09 8.31
C LEU A 19 7.07 12.78 9.80
N ARG A 20 7.78 11.72 10.21
CA ARG A 20 7.98 11.39 11.63
C ARG A 20 8.76 12.49 12.35
N GLU A 21 9.83 13.02 11.75
CA GLU A 21 10.61 14.14 12.28
C GLU A 21 9.76 15.40 12.48
N ARG A 22 8.75 15.60 11.62
CA ARG A 22 7.76 16.68 11.74
C ARG A 22 6.62 16.38 12.72
N GLY A 23 6.69 15.28 13.46
CA GLY A 23 5.73 14.91 14.51
C GLY A 23 4.50 14.12 14.03
N TYR A 24 4.47 13.67 12.77
CA TYR A 24 3.36 12.85 12.27
C TYR A 24 3.50 11.40 12.72
N ARG A 25 2.37 10.78 13.07
CA ARG A 25 2.29 9.34 13.30
C ARG A 25 2.17 8.61 11.96
N ILE A 26 3.03 7.63 11.75
CA ILE A 26 3.07 6.86 10.50
C ILE A 26 2.48 5.47 10.74
N ALA A 27 1.57 5.07 9.85
CA ALA A 27 1.09 3.71 9.72
C ALA A 27 1.35 3.22 8.30
N TRP A 28 1.96 2.05 8.18
CA TRP A 28 2.33 1.48 6.88
C TRP A 28 1.39 0.35 6.49
N THR A 29 1.04 0.30 5.21
CA THR A 29 0.28 -0.83 4.64
C THR A 29 1.13 -1.51 3.57
N GLY A 30 1.28 -2.83 3.69
CA GLY A 30 2.16 -3.67 2.87
C GLY A 30 1.67 -5.11 2.71
N THR A 31 2.52 -5.98 2.19
CA THR A 31 2.24 -7.42 2.03
C THR A 31 3.24 -8.26 2.81
N ALA A 32 2.85 -9.48 3.19
CA ALA A 32 3.73 -10.38 3.97
C ALA A 32 4.93 -10.92 3.15
N ARG A 33 4.90 -10.79 1.82
CA ARG A 33 5.88 -11.39 0.92
C ARG A 33 6.89 -10.40 0.34
N GLY A 34 6.56 -9.11 0.36
CA GLY A 34 7.42 -8.08 -0.22
C GLY A 34 8.55 -7.66 0.72
N LEU A 35 9.48 -6.86 0.18
CA LEU A 35 10.61 -6.30 0.92
C LEU A 35 10.16 -5.56 2.20
N GLU A 36 9.00 -4.90 2.12
CA GLU A 36 8.41 -4.12 3.21
C GLU A 36 8.21 -4.91 4.49
N ALA A 37 7.94 -6.23 4.41
CA ALA A 37 7.73 -7.09 5.58
C ALA A 37 8.94 -7.13 6.52
N ARG A 38 10.15 -6.86 6.00
CA ARG A 38 11.39 -6.84 6.77
C ARG A 38 11.86 -5.42 7.06
N VAL A 39 11.90 -4.58 6.03
CA VAL A 39 12.54 -3.25 6.14
C VAL A 39 11.69 -2.27 6.94
N VAL A 40 10.36 -2.31 6.81
CA VAL A 40 9.48 -1.34 7.49
C VAL A 40 9.47 -1.54 9.01
N PRO A 41 9.30 -2.76 9.55
CA PRO A 41 9.42 -2.99 10.99
C PRO A 41 10.82 -2.70 11.52
N ALA A 42 11.87 -3.03 10.76
CA ALA A 42 13.26 -2.72 11.14
C ALA A 42 13.54 -1.20 11.26
N ALA A 43 12.85 -0.39 10.47
CA ALA A 43 12.88 1.08 10.57
C ALA A 43 11.99 1.65 11.70
N GLY A 44 11.31 0.79 12.47
CA GLY A 44 10.48 1.18 13.61
C GLY A 44 9.07 1.63 13.25
N TYR A 45 8.57 1.29 12.05
CA TYR A 45 7.23 1.65 11.61
C TYR A 45 6.24 0.50 11.77
N PRO A 46 4.99 0.77 12.24
CA PRO A 46 3.96 -0.25 12.31
C PRO A 46 3.52 -0.65 10.90
N LEU A 47 3.53 -1.96 10.64
CA LEU A 47 3.16 -2.57 9.37
C LEU A 47 1.84 -3.33 9.45
N HIS A 48 0.87 -2.89 8.66
CA HIS A 48 -0.42 -3.54 8.45
C HIS A 48 -0.39 -4.34 7.15
N LEU A 49 -0.60 -5.64 7.25
CA LEU A 49 -0.51 -6.56 6.12
C LEU A 49 -1.88 -6.72 5.44
N LEU A 50 -1.93 -6.44 4.15
CA LEU A 50 -3.06 -6.81 3.31
C LEU A 50 -2.71 -8.07 2.51
N PRO A 51 -3.62 -9.06 2.47
CA PRO A 51 -3.38 -10.31 1.76
C PRO A 51 -3.65 -10.12 0.25
N VAL A 52 -2.88 -9.25 -0.40
CA VAL A 52 -2.94 -9.03 -1.84
C VAL A 52 -1.73 -9.68 -2.52
N ARG A 53 -1.91 -10.13 -3.76
CA ARG A 53 -0.85 -10.74 -4.56
C ARG A 53 -0.95 -10.32 -6.02
N GLY A 54 0.20 -10.16 -6.66
CA GLY A 54 0.25 -10.02 -8.12
C GLY A 54 -0.29 -11.27 -8.81
N VAL A 55 -1.18 -11.06 -9.78
CA VAL A 55 -1.81 -12.12 -10.60
C VAL A 55 -1.28 -12.17 -12.03
N ARG A 56 -0.46 -11.20 -12.44
CA ARG A 56 0.07 -11.11 -13.80
C ARG A 56 0.91 -12.35 -14.12
N GLY A 57 0.61 -13.01 -15.25
CA GLY A 57 1.31 -14.20 -15.73
C GLY A 57 0.96 -15.50 -15.00
N LYS A 58 -0.13 -15.56 -14.22
CA LYS A 58 -0.54 -16.76 -13.48
C LYS A 58 -1.72 -17.48 -14.14
N ASN A 59 -1.89 -18.77 -13.80
CA ASN A 59 -3.00 -19.59 -14.29
C ASN A 59 -4.37 -19.12 -13.77
N VAL A 60 -5.45 -19.61 -14.38
CA VAL A 60 -6.84 -19.18 -14.08
C VAL A 60 -7.18 -19.34 -12.59
N ALA A 61 -6.82 -20.46 -11.98
CA ALA A 61 -7.06 -20.71 -10.56
C ALA A 61 -6.34 -19.68 -9.66
N ALA A 62 -5.08 -19.36 -9.98
CA ALA A 62 -4.32 -18.35 -9.24
C ALA A 62 -4.86 -16.93 -9.48
N THR A 63 -5.40 -16.64 -10.64
CA THR A 63 -6.08 -15.36 -10.92
C THR A 63 -7.38 -15.25 -10.12
N ALA A 64 -8.22 -16.28 -10.11
CA ALA A 64 -9.47 -16.31 -9.34
C ALA A 64 -9.24 -16.12 -7.85
N LEU A 65 -8.31 -16.89 -7.26
CA LEU A 65 -7.94 -16.71 -5.85
C LEU A 65 -7.29 -15.34 -5.61
N GLY A 66 -6.59 -14.76 -6.60
CA GLY A 66 -6.09 -13.40 -6.51
C GLY A 66 -7.21 -12.35 -6.44
N ALA A 67 -8.30 -12.53 -7.18
CA ALA A 67 -9.46 -11.65 -7.13
C ALA A 67 -10.18 -11.74 -5.77
N ILE A 68 -10.37 -12.94 -5.22
CA ILE A 68 -10.94 -13.13 -3.87
C ILE A 68 -10.08 -12.41 -2.82
N LEU A 69 -8.76 -12.60 -2.89
CA LEU A 69 -7.80 -11.95 -2.01
C LEU A 69 -7.80 -10.42 -2.15
N LEU A 70 -8.00 -9.91 -3.37
CA LEU A 70 -8.13 -8.49 -3.65
C LEU A 70 -9.39 -7.91 -2.99
N LEU A 71 -10.55 -8.56 -3.17
CA LEU A 71 -11.81 -8.14 -2.54
C LEU A 71 -11.69 -8.12 -1.01
N TRP A 72 -11.13 -9.18 -0.43
CA TRP A 72 -10.88 -9.26 1.01
C TRP A 72 -9.91 -8.16 1.48
N SER A 73 -8.88 -7.85 0.68
CA SER A 73 -7.94 -6.77 0.97
C SER A 73 -8.61 -5.40 0.94
N CYS A 74 -9.57 -5.16 0.03
CA CYS A 74 -10.34 -3.91 -0.01
C CYS A 74 -11.16 -3.73 1.28
N LEU A 75 -11.88 -4.76 1.73
CA LEU A 75 -12.65 -4.70 2.98
C LEU A 75 -11.76 -4.41 4.19
N ARG A 76 -10.62 -5.10 4.29
CA ARG A 76 -9.63 -4.86 5.35
C ARG A 76 -9.03 -3.46 5.29
N ALA A 77 -8.76 -2.96 4.08
CA ALA A 77 -8.22 -1.63 3.89
C ALA A 77 -9.21 -0.54 4.32
N VAL A 78 -10.50 -0.69 3.98
CA VAL A 78 -11.56 0.21 4.43
C VAL A 78 -11.64 0.23 5.96
N TYR A 79 -11.67 -0.95 6.59
CA TYR A 79 -11.65 -1.04 8.06
C TYR A 79 -10.41 -0.38 8.67
N LEU A 80 -9.23 -0.59 8.06
CA LEU A 80 -7.98 0.00 8.54
C LEU A 80 -8.00 1.53 8.45
N VAL A 81 -8.41 2.08 7.31
CA VAL A 81 -8.48 3.54 7.10
C VAL A 81 -9.54 4.16 8.01
N TRP A 82 -10.68 3.50 8.22
CA TRP A 82 -11.71 3.94 9.16
C TRP A 82 -11.18 3.96 10.60
N ARG A 83 -10.53 2.87 11.04
CA ARG A 83 -10.00 2.72 12.41
C ARG A 83 -8.84 3.68 12.70
N LEU A 84 -7.91 3.82 11.77
CA LEU A 84 -6.75 4.70 11.93
C LEU A 84 -7.11 6.18 11.72
N ALA A 85 -8.20 6.45 11.02
CA ALA A 85 -8.68 7.79 10.67
C ALA A 85 -7.56 8.72 10.19
N PRO A 86 -6.72 8.32 9.20
CA PRO A 86 -5.56 9.09 8.82
C PRO A 86 -5.97 10.46 8.27
N ALA A 87 -5.14 11.47 8.52
CA ALA A 87 -5.32 12.80 7.93
C ALA A 87 -5.04 12.79 6.42
N CYS A 88 -4.18 11.88 5.96
CA CYS A 88 -3.75 11.75 4.59
C CYS A 88 -3.23 10.32 4.34
N VAL A 89 -3.37 9.85 3.11
CA VAL A 89 -2.84 8.57 2.63
C VAL A 89 -1.88 8.83 1.47
N VAL A 90 -0.68 8.25 1.54
CA VAL A 90 0.34 8.37 0.49
C VAL A 90 0.56 7.01 -0.17
N GLY A 91 0.37 6.92 -1.48
CA GLY A 91 0.58 5.74 -2.32
C GLY A 91 1.88 5.87 -3.12
N MET A 92 2.78 4.91 -2.95
CA MET A 92 4.09 4.89 -3.62
C MET A 92 4.19 3.74 -4.63
N GLY A 93 3.05 3.18 -5.06
CA GLY A 93 2.97 2.03 -5.95
C GLY A 93 2.94 0.66 -5.27
N GLY A 94 2.92 -0.37 -6.11
CA GLY A 94 2.76 -1.77 -5.71
C GLY A 94 1.30 -2.22 -5.54
N TYR A 95 1.07 -3.53 -5.58
CA TYR A 95 -0.29 -4.11 -5.55
C TYR A 95 -1.10 -3.75 -4.30
N VAL A 96 -0.43 -3.43 -3.18
CA VAL A 96 -1.07 -3.01 -1.94
C VAL A 96 -1.69 -1.62 -2.01
N ALA A 97 -1.17 -0.74 -2.88
CA ALA A 97 -1.67 0.61 -3.01
C ALA A 97 -3.10 0.64 -3.57
N GLY A 98 -3.51 -0.35 -4.37
CA GLY A 98 -4.85 -0.41 -4.97
C GLY A 98 -5.97 -0.46 -3.91
N PRO A 99 -6.06 -1.54 -3.10
CA PRO A 99 -7.08 -1.66 -2.06
C PRO A 99 -7.09 -0.49 -1.06
N ALA A 100 -5.90 -0.02 -0.68
CA ALA A 100 -5.77 1.02 0.33
C ALA A 100 -6.00 2.44 -0.23
N GLY A 101 -5.68 2.69 -1.50
CA GLY A 101 -6.08 3.89 -2.22
C GLY A 101 -7.59 3.95 -2.44
N LEU A 102 -8.21 2.83 -2.84
CA LEU A 102 -9.68 2.72 -2.93
C LEU A 102 -10.35 3.02 -1.59
N ALA A 103 -9.82 2.46 -0.50
CA ALA A 103 -10.32 2.72 0.84
C ALA A 103 -10.22 4.21 1.24
N ALA A 104 -9.10 4.86 0.90
CA ALA A 104 -8.92 6.29 1.14
C ALA A 104 -9.97 7.11 0.36
N TRP A 105 -10.18 6.80 -0.91
CA TRP A 105 -11.18 7.47 -1.75
C TRP A 105 -12.61 7.29 -1.23
N LEU A 106 -13.01 6.05 -0.90
CA LEU A 106 -14.33 5.73 -0.35
C LEU A 106 -14.62 6.49 0.95
N LEU A 107 -13.62 6.62 1.81
CA LEU A 107 -13.73 7.30 3.10
C LEU A 107 -13.35 8.79 3.04
N ARG A 108 -13.20 9.35 1.83
CA ARG A 108 -12.87 10.75 1.57
C ARG A 108 -11.63 11.25 2.32
N LYS A 109 -10.62 10.38 2.44
CA LYS A 109 -9.30 10.75 2.94
C LYS A 109 -8.45 11.28 1.79
N PRO A 110 -7.72 12.40 1.96
CA PRO A 110 -6.78 12.88 0.96
C PRO A 110 -5.80 11.79 0.55
N LEU A 111 -5.72 11.51 -0.75
CA LEU A 111 -4.85 10.49 -1.33
C LEU A 111 -3.81 11.17 -2.23
N LEU A 112 -2.53 10.99 -1.91
CA LEU A 112 -1.40 11.45 -2.72
C LEU A 112 -0.74 10.24 -3.35
N ILE A 113 -0.40 10.35 -4.64
CA ILE A 113 0.20 9.26 -5.40
C ILE A 113 1.52 9.74 -5.95
N HIS A 114 2.54 8.90 -5.79
CA HIS A 114 3.85 9.10 -6.35
C HIS A 114 4.20 7.92 -7.26
N GLU A 115 4.64 8.25 -8.47
CA GLU A 115 5.08 7.30 -9.49
C GLU A 115 6.56 7.56 -9.79
N GLN A 116 7.40 6.57 -9.48
CA GLN A 116 8.84 6.66 -9.68
C GLN A 116 9.23 6.26 -11.11
N ASN A 117 8.37 5.52 -11.81
CA ASN A 117 8.67 5.00 -13.13
C ASN A 117 8.32 6.00 -14.24
N ALA A 118 9.07 5.95 -15.34
CA ALA A 118 8.74 6.73 -16.54
C ALA A 118 7.38 6.34 -17.16
N VAL A 119 6.96 5.08 -16.98
CA VAL A 119 5.64 4.60 -17.38
C VAL A 119 4.87 4.23 -16.13
N ALA A 120 3.73 4.89 -15.94
CA ALA A 120 2.92 4.69 -14.75
C ALA A 120 2.42 3.25 -14.61
N GLY A 121 2.58 2.69 -13.42
CA GLY A 121 2.09 1.36 -13.08
C GLY A 121 0.57 1.29 -13.10
N THR A 122 0.01 0.12 -13.40
CA THR A 122 -1.47 -0.06 -13.49
C THR A 122 -2.19 0.41 -12.24
N THR A 123 -1.65 0.15 -11.05
CA THR A 123 -2.28 0.57 -9.79
C THR A 123 -2.33 2.08 -9.67
N ASN A 124 -1.23 2.78 -9.95
CA ASN A 124 -1.20 4.24 -9.86
C ASN A 124 -2.06 4.91 -10.94
N ARG A 125 -2.21 4.30 -12.12
CA ARG A 125 -3.10 4.81 -13.18
C ARG A 125 -4.59 4.68 -12.85
N LEU A 126 -4.96 3.75 -11.96
CA LEU A 126 -6.35 3.48 -11.60
C LEU A 126 -6.83 4.26 -10.38
N LEU A 127 -5.90 4.88 -9.64
CA LEU A 127 -6.18 5.68 -8.45
C LEU A 127 -6.06 7.17 -8.78
#